data_AF-A0A2V9F539-F1
#
_entry.id   AF-A0A2V9F539-F1
#
_cell.length_a   1.000
_cell.length_b   1.000
_cell.length_c   1.000
_cell.angle_alpha   90.00
_cell.angle_beta   90.00
_cell.angle_gamma   90.00
#
_symmetry.space_group_name_H-M   'P 1'
#
loop_
_entity.id
_entity.type
_entity.pdbx_description
1 polymer ?
#
loop_
_entity_poly.entity_id
_entity_poly.type
_entity_poly.pdbx_seq_one_letter_code
_entity_poly.pdbx_strand_id
1 'polypeptide(L)'
;MVSIIEPSHFDAYTAFVAVINNRDSTPYIYRTRDGGNSWQKITKGLEPGRIARVVREDPQRKGLLYAGTENAVYVSFDDGDHWQSLQLNLPTSAVRDLAVHDIDLVVATFGRALWVLDDLSPLRQATTQIASSNAYLLRPAMAVRVRWDNDQETPLPPEVPTGQNPPDGAIIYYYLKSPSPSAISLEIRGAAGRLVRRFSSEPPPPDKTIKNVPDYWFAPLVGIPKNAGLNRFVWDLHYDPPPTLQYSYFGNTLNFVEYTLSGHAIAGDTPREQTLGPLAVPGEYKVVLTVGDQKLTQPLAITLDPRVHVSQADLDWQFETTMKIEAGLKSSYDAFSELAALHKEITERKKKLASDAQAKDAADAIRDLEMQADAIQDGSPASPGIGPINRDLARVAFMVESGDAAPSGAAQSAIKESCNGLTKHLAEWRALQTHALPVVNARLEKYKVAPLPLASTGTAKTADDPRGDACQP
;
A
#
# COMPACT_ATOMS: atom_id res chain seq x y z
N MET A 1 -43.49 -15.14 -18.99
CA MET A 1 -42.49 -16.16 -18.62
C MET A 1 -41.88 -15.75 -17.30
N VAL A 2 -41.88 -16.62 -16.28
CA VAL A 2 -41.09 -16.37 -15.07
C VAL A 2 -39.62 -16.54 -15.46
N SER A 3 -38.84 -15.49 -15.31
CA SER A 3 -37.40 -15.51 -15.62
C SER A 3 -36.61 -16.10 -14.46
N ILE A 4 -36.97 -15.68 -13.23
CA ILE A 4 -36.36 -16.18 -12.01
C ILE A 4 -37.32 -16.12 -10.83
N ILE A 5 -37.08 -17.01 -9.86
CA ILE A 5 -37.65 -16.98 -8.52
C ILE A 5 -36.46 -16.95 -7.54
N GLU A 6 -36.46 -15.97 -6.64
CA GLU A 6 -35.50 -15.78 -5.57
C GLU A 6 -36.23 -15.97 -4.23
N PRO A 7 -36.15 -17.14 -3.60
CA PRO A 7 -36.62 -17.34 -2.24
C PRO A 7 -35.83 -16.47 -1.27
N SER A 8 -36.48 -15.90 -0.24
CA SER A 8 -35.76 -15.07 0.71
C SER A 8 -34.76 -15.88 1.54
N HIS A 9 -33.61 -15.29 1.83
CA HIS A 9 -32.62 -15.81 2.78
C HIS A 9 -33.03 -15.65 4.25
N PHE A 10 -34.07 -14.85 4.54
CA PHE A 10 -34.44 -14.44 5.90
C PHE A 10 -35.86 -14.79 6.33
N ASP A 11 -36.76 -15.11 5.38
CA ASP A 11 -38.17 -15.36 5.67
C ASP A 11 -38.78 -16.43 4.76
N ALA A 12 -39.28 -17.52 5.35
CA ALA A 12 -39.75 -18.69 4.61
C ALA A 12 -41.01 -18.44 3.75
N TYR A 13 -41.71 -17.31 3.95
CA TYR A 13 -42.91 -16.95 3.19
C TYR A 13 -42.65 -15.82 2.19
N THR A 14 -41.43 -15.31 2.12
CA THR A 14 -41.03 -14.23 1.23
C THR A 14 -40.27 -14.78 0.03
N ALA A 15 -40.66 -14.32 -1.17
CA ALA A 15 -39.92 -14.59 -2.40
C ALA A 15 -40.09 -13.43 -3.37
N PHE A 16 -39.12 -13.28 -4.26
CA PHE A 16 -39.10 -12.29 -5.32
C PHE A 16 -39.09 -12.98 -6.69
N VAL A 17 -39.79 -12.42 -7.66
CA VAL A 17 -39.82 -12.98 -9.02
C VAL A 17 -39.64 -11.90 -10.06
N ALA A 18 -38.79 -12.16 -11.06
CA ALA A 18 -38.74 -11.35 -12.28
C ALA A 18 -39.53 -12.04 -13.39
N VAL A 19 -40.38 -11.28 -14.08
CA VAL A 19 -41.28 -11.80 -15.12
C VAL A 19 -41.01 -11.07 -16.43
N ILE A 20 -40.85 -11.85 -17.50
CA ILE A 20 -40.72 -11.33 -18.85
C ILE A 20 -42.05 -11.50 -19.56
N ASN A 21 -42.63 -10.39 -20.02
CA ASN A 21 -43.76 -10.39 -20.95
C ASN A 21 -43.23 -10.17 -22.37
N ASN A 22 -43.28 -11.19 -23.23
CA ASN A 22 -42.77 -11.06 -24.62
C ASN A 22 -43.61 -10.11 -25.50
N ARG A 23 -44.66 -9.49 -24.97
CA ARG A 23 -45.54 -8.56 -25.68
C ARG A 23 -45.25 -7.09 -25.36
N ASP A 24 -44.45 -6.79 -24.33
CA ASP A 24 -44.06 -5.43 -23.97
C ASP A 24 -42.64 -5.39 -23.38
N SER A 25 -42.10 -4.19 -23.15
CA SER A 25 -40.79 -4.02 -22.53
C SER A 25 -40.87 -3.54 -21.07
N THR A 26 -42.03 -3.67 -20.43
CA THR A 26 -42.23 -3.19 -19.06
C THR A 26 -41.42 -4.04 -18.08
N PRO A 27 -40.71 -3.43 -17.11
CA PRO A 27 -40.11 -4.22 -16.03
C PRO A 27 -41.21 -4.80 -15.14
N TYR A 28 -41.12 -6.10 -14.87
CA TYR A 28 -41.96 -6.76 -13.90
C TYR A 28 -41.10 -7.50 -12.87
N ILE A 29 -41.10 -6.97 -11.66
CA ILE A 29 -40.60 -7.64 -10.46
C ILE A 29 -41.74 -7.67 -9.46
N TYR A 30 -41.97 -8.82 -8.85
CA TYR A 30 -42.99 -9.00 -7.81
C TYR A 30 -42.37 -9.58 -6.54
N ARG A 31 -43.00 -9.25 -5.41
CA ARG A 31 -42.70 -9.80 -4.07
C ARG A 31 -43.94 -10.49 -3.52
N THR A 32 -43.77 -11.65 -2.92
CA THR A 32 -44.76 -12.26 -2.00
C THR A 32 -44.23 -12.19 -0.57
N ARG A 33 -45.14 -12.19 0.41
CA ARG A 33 -44.84 -12.33 1.86
C ARG A 33 -45.73 -13.36 2.54
N ASP A 34 -46.46 -14.15 1.75
CA ASP A 34 -47.49 -15.08 2.22
C ASP A 34 -47.38 -16.45 1.54
N GLY A 35 -46.16 -16.83 1.12
CA GLY A 35 -45.90 -18.12 0.47
C GLY A 35 -46.46 -18.21 -0.95
N GLY A 36 -46.62 -17.08 -1.64
CA GLY A 36 -47.06 -17.00 -3.03
C GLY A 36 -48.58 -16.90 -3.22
N ASN A 37 -49.36 -16.72 -2.14
CA ASN A 37 -50.81 -16.52 -2.22
C ASN A 37 -51.16 -15.16 -2.85
N SER A 38 -50.35 -14.13 -2.58
CA SER A 38 -50.45 -12.81 -3.20
C SER A 38 -49.09 -12.26 -3.62
N TRP A 39 -49.10 -11.43 -4.66
CA TRP A 39 -47.90 -10.84 -5.28
C TRP A 39 -48.08 -9.34 -5.48
N GLN A 40 -47.14 -8.56 -4.94
CA GLN A 40 -47.09 -7.11 -5.08
C GLN A 40 -46.03 -6.72 -6.12
N LYS A 41 -46.39 -5.89 -7.11
CA LYS A 41 -45.43 -5.34 -8.07
C LYS A 41 -44.52 -4.32 -7.39
N ILE A 42 -43.21 -4.52 -7.50
CA ILE A 42 -42.16 -3.74 -6.80
C ILE A 42 -41.16 -3.18 -7.81
N THR A 43 -41.60 -2.23 -8.65
CA THR A 43 -40.80 -1.71 -9.77
C THR A 43 -40.62 -0.19 -9.74
N LYS A 44 -40.93 0.45 -8.61
CA LYS A 44 -40.82 1.91 -8.48
C LYS A 44 -39.34 2.32 -8.52
N GLY A 45 -38.98 3.20 -9.45
CA GLY A 45 -37.60 3.65 -9.65
C GLY A 45 -36.82 2.90 -10.74
N LEU A 46 -37.34 1.76 -11.23
CA LEU A 46 -36.81 1.12 -12.44
C LEU A 46 -37.18 1.95 -13.68
N GLU A 47 -36.28 2.02 -14.66
CA GLU A 47 -36.56 2.70 -15.94
C GLU A 47 -37.73 2.02 -16.67
N PRO A 48 -38.79 2.77 -17.05
CA PRO A 48 -39.87 2.23 -17.84
C PRO A 48 -39.39 1.71 -19.21
N GLY A 49 -40.02 0.66 -19.72
CA GLY A 49 -39.69 0.13 -21.05
C GLY A 49 -38.36 -0.64 -21.13
N ARG A 50 -37.80 -1.04 -19.98
CA ARG A 50 -36.67 -1.98 -19.88
C ARG A 50 -37.11 -3.26 -19.18
N ILE A 51 -36.94 -4.40 -19.85
CA ILE A 51 -37.31 -5.69 -19.24
C ILE A 51 -36.41 -5.97 -18.04
N ALA A 52 -37.00 -6.32 -16.89
CA ALA A 52 -36.28 -6.86 -15.74
C ALA A 52 -36.10 -8.37 -15.91
N ARG A 53 -34.86 -8.85 -15.85
CA ARG A 53 -34.50 -10.26 -16.14
C ARG A 53 -34.18 -11.06 -14.89
N VAL A 54 -33.60 -10.40 -13.89
CA VAL A 54 -33.15 -11.03 -12.65
C VAL A 54 -33.39 -10.11 -11.46
N VAL A 55 -33.72 -10.73 -10.33
CA VAL A 55 -33.77 -10.11 -9.00
C VAL A 55 -33.05 -11.05 -8.04
N ARG A 56 -32.20 -10.51 -7.16
CA ARG A 56 -31.46 -11.24 -6.11
C ARG A 56 -31.62 -10.55 -4.77
N GLU A 57 -31.73 -11.31 -3.69
CA GLU A 57 -31.62 -10.79 -2.33
C GLU A 57 -30.17 -10.90 -1.85
N ASP A 58 -29.67 -9.88 -1.14
CA ASP A 58 -28.39 -9.99 -0.47
C ASP A 58 -28.50 -10.98 0.71
N PRO A 59 -27.64 -12.00 0.80
CA PRO A 59 -27.75 -13.03 1.83
C PRO A 59 -27.35 -12.55 3.24
N GLN A 60 -26.76 -11.35 3.37
CA GLN A 60 -26.29 -10.82 4.65
C GLN A 60 -27.13 -9.64 5.17
N ARG A 61 -27.82 -8.91 4.28
CA ARG A 61 -28.68 -7.78 4.63
C ARG A 61 -30.11 -7.99 4.11
N LYS A 62 -31.01 -8.27 5.05
CA LYS A 62 -32.46 -8.28 4.78
C LYS A 62 -32.92 -6.97 4.13
N GLY A 63 -33.68 -7.09 3.06
CA GLY A 63 -34.25 -5.98 2.29
C GLY A 63 -33.28 -5.25 1.37
N LEU A 64 -32.02 -5.68 1.27
CA LEU A 64 -31.12 -5.26 0.20
C LEU A 64 -31.31 -6.18 -1.00
N LEU A 65 -31.79 -5.62 -2.12
CA LEU A 65 -32.03 -6.37 -3.35
C LEU A 65 -31.25 -5.78 -4.52
N TYR A 66 -30.90 -6.63 -5.48
CA TYR A 66 -30.29 -6.26 -6.75
C TYR A 66 -31.18 -6.69 -7.91
N ALA A 67 -31.31 -5.86 -8.95
CA ALA A 67 -32.06 -6.18 -10.14
C ALA A 67 -31.27 -5.91 -11.41
N GLY A 68 -31.32 -6.85 -12.36
CA GLY A 68 -30.72 -6.72 -13.68
C GLY A 68 -31.78 -6.49 -14.75
N THR A 69 -31.57 -5.48 -15.58
CA THR A 69 -32.47 -5.10 -16.68
C THR A 69 -31.76 -5.15 -18.03
N GLU A 70 -32.45 -4.77 -19.11
CA GLU A 70 -31.86 -4.74 -20.46
C GLU A 70 -30.77 -3.69 -20.68
N ASN A 71 -30.57 -2.78 -19.73
CA ASN A 71 -29.59 -1.71 -19.87
C ASN A 71 -28.84 -1.36 -18.58
N ALA A 72 -29.29 -1.82 -17.41
CA ALA A 72 -28.68 -1.45 -16.15
C ALA A 72 -28.85 -2.45 -15.01
N VAL A 73 -28.01 -2.31 -13.99
CA VAL A 73 -28.18 -2.91 -12.65
C VAL A 73 -28.79 -1.87 -11.71
N TYR A 74 -29.69 -2.32 -10.85
CA TYR A 74 -30.35 -1.51 -9.82
C TYR A 74 -30.16 -2.14 -8.44
N VAL A 75 -30.26 -1.30 -7.41
CA VAL A 75 -30.27 -1.69 -6.00
C VAL A 75 -31.50 -1.13 -5.30
N SER A 76 -32.06 -1.87 -4.36
CA SER A 76 -33.10 -1.43 -3.42
C SER A 76 -32.63 -1.70 -2.00
N PHE A 77 -32.95 -0.80 -1.07
CA PHE A 77 -32.63 -0.93 0.36
C PHE A 77 -33.86 -1.18 1.23
N ASP A 78 -35.02 -1.46 0.60
CA ASP A 78 -36.34 -1.52 1.22
C ASP A 78 -37.23 -2.61 0.60
N ASP A 79 -36.70 -3.82 0.44
CA ASP A 79 -37.43 -4.99 -0.09
C ASP A 79 -38.03 -4.77 -1.49
N GLY A 80 -37.43 -3.89 -2.30
CA GLY A 80 -37.87 -3.57 -3.67
C GLY A 80 -38.92 -2.46 -3.76
N ASP A 81 -39.31 -1.83 -2.65
CA ASP A 81 -40.31 -0.75 -2.66
C ASP A 81 -39.78 0.48 -3.43
N HIS A 82 -38.46 0.73 -3.40
CA HIS A 82 -37.78 1.73 -4.21
C HIS A 82 -36.45 1.20 -4.78
N TRP A 83 -36.27 1.41 -6.08
CA TRP A 83 -35.05 1.07 -6.81
C TRP A 83 -34.28 2.31 -7.23
N GLN A 84 -32.95 2.20 -7.22
CA GLN A 84 -32.04 3.21 -7.74
C GLN A 84 -30.93 2.56 -8.55
N SER A 85 -30.34 3.32 -9.47
CA SER A 85 -29.27 2.81 -10.34
C SER A 85 -28.04 2.38 -9.54
N LEU A 86 -27.49 1.21 -9.88
CA LEU A 86 -26.17 0.71 -9.46
C LEU A 86 -25.28 0.55 -10.70
N GLN A 87 -25.43 1.43 -11.69
CA GLN A 87 -24.73 1.28 -12.98
C GLN A 87 -23.22 1.51 -12.86
N LEU A 88 -22.77 2.50 -12.07
CA LEU A 88 -21.35 2.86 -11.93
C LEU A 88 -20.64 2.96 -13.30
N ASN A 89 -19.55 2.20 -13.51
CA ASN A 89 -18.81 2.11 -14.78
C ASN A 89 -19.24 0.94 -15.68
N LEU A 90 -20.29 0.19 -15.30
CA LEU A 90 -20.84 -0.88 -16.14
C LEU A 90 -21.34 -0.26 -17.46
N PRO A 91 -21.01 -0.83 -18.64
CA PRO A 91 -21.57 -0.37 -19.90
C PRO A 91 -23.08 -0.65 -19.95
N THR A 92 -23.81 0.20 -20.65
CA THR A 92 -25.23 -0.02 -20.93
C THR A 92 -25.42 -1.29 -21.77
N SER A 93 -25.76 -2.40 -21.11
CA SER A 93 -25.89 -3.72 -21.72
C SER A 93 -26.97 -4.53 -21.01
N ALA A 94 -27.49 -5.56 -21.67
CA ALA A 94 -28.49 -6.42 -21.08
C ALA A 94 -27.87 -7.32 -20.00
N VAL A 95 -28.34 -7.16 -18.77
CA VAL A 95 -27.96 -7.99 -17.63
C VAL A 95 -28.82 -9.25 -17.66
N ARG A 96 -28.17 -10.39 -17.89
CA ARG A 96 -28.83 -11.70 -18.02
C ARG A 96 -28.99 -12.40 -16.69
N ASP A 97 -28.01 -12.23 -15.81
CA ASP A 97 -28.04 -12.80 -14.47
C ASP A 97 -27.17 -11.99 -13.50
N LEU A 98 -27.44 -12.17 -12.21
CA LEU A 98 -26.69 -11.61 -11.10
C LEU A 98 -26.41 -12.74 -10.10
N ALA A 99 -25.22 -12.75 -9.51
CA ALA A 99 -24.90 -13.64 -8.40
C ALA A 99 -24.20 -12.85 -7.29
N VAL A 100 -24.66 -13.03 -6.05
CA VAL A 100 -23.94 -12.53 -4.87
C VAL A 100 -23.03 -13.64 -4.38
N HIS A 101 -21.73 -13.39 -4.35
CA HIS A 101 -20.73 -14.34 -3.88
C HIS A 101 -19.87 -13.67 -2.81
N ASP A 102 -19.99 -14.12 -1.56
CA ASP A 102 -19.37 -13.51 -0.39
C ASP A 102 -19.65 -12.00 -0.27
N ILE A 103 -18.68 -11.17 -0.64
CA ILE A 103 -18.79 -9.71 -0.63
C ILE A 103 -18.92 -9.14 -2.05
N ASP A 104 -18.94 -9.94 -3.11
CA ASP A 104 -18.95 -9.43 -4.48
C ASP A 104 -20.31 -9.63 -5.16
N LEU A 105 -20.64 -8.73 -6.09
CA LEU A 105 -21.76 -8.91 -7.01
C LEU A 105 -21.24 -9.18 -8.41
N VAL A 106 -21.44 -10.40 -8.88
CA VAL A 106 -21.10 -10.84 -10.23
C VAL A 106 -22.28 -10.53 -11.17
N VAL A 107 -21.98 -9.87 -12.28
CA VAL A 107 -22.95 -9.41 -13.28
C VAL A 107 -22.67 -10.09 -14.61
N ALA A 108 -23.59 -10.95 -15.04
CA ALA A 108 -23.52 -11.60 -16.35
C ALA A 108 -24.22 -10.74 -17.40
N THR A 109 -23.47 -10.23 -18.38
CA THR A 109 -24.01 -9.37 -19.45
C THR A 109 -24.16 -10.11 -20.78
N PHE A 110 -25.01 -9.59 -21.66
CA PHE A 110 -25.08 -10.04 -23.05
C PHE A 110 -24.02 -9.36 -23.91
N GLY A 111 -22.97 -10.11 -24.29
CA GLY A 111 -21.97 -9.64 -25.25
C GLY A 111 -20.97 -8.61 -24.71
N ARG A 112 -20.84 -8.45 -23.39
CA ARG A 112 -19.88 -7.53 -22.73
C ARG A 112 -19.16 -8.17 -21.52
N ALA A 113 -18.94 -9.49 -21.56
CA ALA A 113 -18.26 -10.27 -20.51
C ALA A 113 -18.98 -10.29 -19.14
N LEU A 114 -18.31 -10.90 -18.16
CA LEU A 114 -18.68 -10.82 -16.75
C LEU A 114 -18.09 -9.55 -16.14
N TRP A 115 -18.86 -8.90 -15.27
CA TRP A 115 -18.39 -7.77 -14.47
C TRP A 115 -18.53 -8.12 -13.00
N VAL A 116 -17.64 -7.59 -12.16
CA VAL A 116 -17.69 -7.78 -10.71
C VAL A 116 -17.71 -6.40 -10.06
N LEU A 117 -18.69 -6.16 -9.20
CA LEU A 117 -18.61 -5.08 -8.24
C LEU A 117 -17.92 -5.64 -7.00
N ASP A 118 -16.64 -5.29 -6.87
CA ASP A 118 -15.83 -5.69 -5.74
C ASP A 118 -16.35 -5.01 -4.46
N ASP A 119 -16.63 -5.83 -3.46
CA ASP A 119 -17.03 -5.40 -2.11
C ASP A 119 -18.37 -4.64 -1.99
N LEU A 120 -19.41 -5.37 -1.60
CA LEU A 120 -20.77 -4.94 -1.27
C LEU A 120 -20.88 -4.36 0.14
N SER A 121 -19.81 -4.35 0.94
CA SER A 121 -19.82 -3.83 2.31
C SER A 121 -20.37 -2.40 2.42
N PRO A 122 -20.10 -1.46 1.48
CA PRO A 122 -20.74 -0.15 1.49
C PRO A 122 -22.25 -0.21 1.32
N LEU A 123 -22.75 -1.06 0.43
CA LEU A 123 -24.19 -1.24 0.22
C LEU A 123 -24.84 -1.93 1.42
N ARG A 124 -24.18 -2.91 2.05
CA ARG A 124 -24.67 -3.57 3.27
C ARG A 124 -24.71 -2.62 4.47
N GLN A 125 -23.84 -1.62 4.53
CA GLN A 125 -23.81 -0.63 5.63
C GLN A 125 -24.63 0.64 5.35
N ALA A 126 -25.12 0.83 4.12
CA ALA A 126 -25.81 2.06 3.73
C ALA A 126 -27.09 2.29 4.56
N THR A 127 -27.08 3.36 5.36
CA THR A 127 -28.20 3.79 6.22
C THR A 127 -28.40 5.30 6.12
N THR A 128 -29.60 5.76 6.52
CA THR A 128 -29.90 7.20 6.64
C THR A 128 -28.98 7.91 7.64
N GLN A 129 -28.49 7.18 8.66
CA GLN A 129 -27.53 7.69 9.63
C GLN A 129 -26.22 8.14 8.96
N ILE A 130 -25.67 7.30 8.06
CA ILE A 130 -24.45 7.66 7.30
C ILE A 130 -24.69 8.93 6.48
N ALA A 131 -25.80 9.00 5.74
CA ALA A 131 -26.13 10.16 4.90
C ALA A 131 -26.35 11.46 5.71
N SER A 132 -26.74 11.34 6.98
CA SER A 132 -26.92 12.48 7.89
C SER A 132 -25.62 12.92 8.60
N SER A 133 -24.59 12.07 8.61
CA SER A 133 -23.32 12.31 9.30
C SER A 133 -22.43 13.28 8.51
N ASN A 134 -21.62 14.08 9.18
CA ASN A 134 -20.62 14.93 8.50
C ASN A 134 -19.49 14.10 7.89
N ALA A 135 -19.02 13.10 8.65
CA ALA A 135 -18.07 12.09 8.21
C ALA A 135 -18.43 10.74 8.84
N TYR A 136 -18.19 9.64 8.11
CA TYR A 136 -18.43 8.28 8.59
C TYR A 136 -17.37 7.33 8.02
N LEU A 137 -16.75 6.51 8.88
CA LEU A 137 -15.83 5.45 8.47
C LEU A 137 -16.61 4.14 8.47
N LEU A 138 -16.76 3.54 7.29
CA LEU A 138 -17.43 2.26 7.15
C LEU A 138 -16.51 1.16 7.70
N ARG A 139 -17.09 0.11 8.27
CA ARG A 139 -16.35 -1.08 8.66
C ARG A 139 -15.77 -1.71 7.39
N PRO A 140 -14.44 -1.80 7.24
CA PRO A 140 -13.83 -2.48 6.11
C PRO A 140 -14.24 -3.95 6.04
N ALA A 141 -14.27 -4.51 4.84
CA ALA A 141 -14.31 -5.96 4.67
C ALA A 141 -13.05 -6.61 5.27
N MET A 142 -13.11 -7.92 5.48
CA MET A 142 -11.93 -8.71 5.84
C MET A 142 -10.93 -8.66 4.68
N ALA A 143 -9.69 -8.28 4.95
CA ALA A 143 -8.63 -8.27 3.97
C ALA A 143 -7.93 -9.62 3.94
N VAL A 144 -7.50 -10.05 2.76
CA VAL A 144 -6.70 -11.26 2.59
C VAL A 144 -5.26 -10.85 2.32
N ARG A 145 -4.31 -11.43 3.06
CA ARG A 145 -2.87 -11.29 2.80
C ARG A 145 -2.54 -12.11 1.56
N VAL A 146 -2.57 -11.47 0.41
CA VAL A 146 -2.21 -12.07 -0.88
C VAL A 146 -0.83 -11.54 -1.28
N ARG A 147 0.01 -12.40 -1.85
CA ARG A 147 1.21 -11.96 -2.57
C ARG A 147 0.88 -11.96 -4.05
N TRP A 148 0.74 -10.76 -4.58
CA TRP A 148 0.33 -10.54 -5.97
C TRP A 148 1.49 -10.74 -6.95
N ASP A 149 1.15 -11.21 -8.15
CA ASP A 149 1.98 -11.34 -9.36
C ASP A 149 3.47 -11.65 -9.17
N ASN A 150 3.84 -12.90 -9.46
CA ASN A 150 5.23 -13.33 -9.52
C ASN A 150 5.82 -13.25 -10.94
N ASP A 151 5.07 -12.76 -11.94
CA ASP A 151 5.59 -12.50 -13.28
C ASP A 151 6.25 -11.11 -13.31
N GLN A 152 7.56 -11.11 -13.07
CA GLN A 152 8.37 -9.91 -12.85
C GLN A 152 9.05 -9.40 -14.13
N GLU A 153 8.60 -9.88 -15.29
CA GLU A 153 9.07 -9.48 -16.61
C GLU A 153 8.51 -8.10 -17.02
N THR A 154 8.87 -7.61 -18.20
CA THR A 154 8.38 -6.33 -18.74
C THR A 154 6.84 -6.35 -18.82
N PRO A 155 6.11 -5.29 -18.39
CA PRO A 155 4.66 -5.27 -18.48
C PRO A 155 4.21 -5.47 -19.93
N LEU A 156 3.03 -6.07 -20.08
CA LEU A 156 2.40 -6.22 -21.38
C LEU A 156 2.26 -4.84 -22.06
N PRO A 157 2.54 -4.75 -23.38
CA PRO A 157 2.32 -3.51 -24.12
C PRO A 157 0.88 -2.98 -23.96
N PRO A 158 0.65 -1.66 -23.89
CA PRO A 158 -0.68 -1.07 -23.64
C PRO A 158 -1.77 -1.50 -24.64
N GLU A 159 -1.38 -1.94 -25.84
CA GLU A 159 -2.27 -2.47 -26.87
C GLU A 159 -2.78 -3.89 -26.59
N VAL A 160 -2.18 -4.62 -25.65
CA VAL A 160 -2.62 -5.97 -25.26
C VAL A 160 -3.81 -5.83 -24.31
N PRO A 161 -5.01 -6.35 -24.66
CA PRO A 161 -6.16 -6.26 -23.78
C PRO A 161 -5.91 -7.03 -22.48
N THR A 162 -5.93 -6.32 -21.35
CA THR A 162 -5.85 -6.88 -20.01
C THR A 162 -7.09 -6.51 -19.19
N GLY A 163 -7.47 -7.39 -18.27
CA GLY A 163 -8.47 -7.09 -17.24
C GLY A 163 -7.77 -6.61 -15.97
N GLN A 164 -8.46 -5.80 -15.17
CA GLN A 164 -8.00 -5.47 -13.84
C GLN A 164 -8.48 -6.56 -12.88
N ASN A 165 -7.55 -7.11 -12.11
CA ASN A 165 -7.89 -7.90 -10.94
C ASN A 165 -8.32 -6.96 -9.79
N PRO A 166 -9.03 -7.47 -8.76
CA PRO A 166 -9.43 -6.67 -7.59
C PRO A 166 -8.22 -6.08 -6.86
N PRO A 167 -8.27 -4.85 -6.32
CA PRO A 167 -7.08 -4.21 -5.73
C PRO A 167 -6.46 -4.99 -4.55
N ASP A 168 -5.13 -4.96 -4.47
CA ASP A 168 -4.38 -5.66 -3.42
C ASP A 168 -4.52 -4.97 -2.05
N GLY A 169 -4.83 -5.78 -1.04
CA GLY A 169 -4.91 -5.36 0.35
C GLY A 169 -6.29 -4.96 0.85
N ALA A 170 -6.31 -4.05 1.84
CA ALA A 170 -7.53 -3.66 2.54
C ALA A 170 -8.22 -2.47 1.86
N ILE A 171 -9.44 -2.70 1.35
CA ILE A 171 -10.29 -1.64 0.81
C ILE A 171 -10.99 -0.91 1.96
N ILE A 172 -10.76 0.39 2.05
CA ILE A 172 -11.26 1.26 3.10
C ILE A 172 -12.21 2.28 2.49
N TYR A 173 -13.45 2.30 3.00
CA TYR A 173 -14.49 3.22 2.57
C TYR A 173 -14.84 4.21 3.68
N TYR A 174 -14.98 5.48 3.30
CA TYR A 174 -15.50 6.50 4.20
C TYR A 174 -16.36 7.51 3.45
N TYR A 175 -17.37 8.02 4.13
CA TYR A 175 -18.28 9.02 3.61
C TYR A 175 -17.92 10.40 4.17
N LEU A 176 -17.93 11.42 3.32
CA LEU A 176 -17.86 12.83 3.70
C LEU A 176 -19.07 13.57 3.12
N LYS A 177 -19.81 14.29 3.95
CA LYS A 177 -21.00 15.04 3.50
C LYS A 177 -20.67 16.12 2.47
N SER A 178 -19.53 16.78 2.66
CA SER A 178 -18.96 17.80 1.79
C SER A 178 -17.45 17.58 1.66
N PRO A 179 -16.79 18.13 0.64
CA PRO A 179 -15.34 17.99 0.53
C PRO A 179 -14.67 18.62 1.75
N SER A 180 -13.61 17.99 2.29
CA SER A 180 -12.93 18.54 3.46
C SER A 180 -12.05 19.74 3.07
N PRO A 181 -12.21 20.92 3.70
CA PRO A 181 -11.37 22.07 3.42
C PRO A 181 -9.93 21.85 3.93
N SER A 182 -9.79 21.15 5.05
CA SER A 182 -8.51 20.83 5.68
C SER A 182 -8.01 19.44 5.28
N ALA A 183 -6.73 19.17 5.54
CA ALA A 183 -6.17 17.84 5.41
C ALA A 183 -6.90 16.85 6.35
N ILE A 184 -7.10 15.64 5.86
CA ILE A 184 -7.58 14.49 6.61
C ILE A 184 -6.48 13.42 6.64
N SER A 185 -6.52 12.54 7.63
CA SER A 185 -5.57 11.43 7.71
C SER A 185 -6.23 10.11 8.03
N LEU A 186 -5.62 9.03 7.53
CA LEU A 186 -6.01 7.66 7.78
C LEU A 186 -4.83 6.94 8.42
N GLU A 187 -5.02 6.37 9.59
CA GLU A 187 -4.00 5.60 10.29
C GLU A 187 -4.43 4.14 10.38
N ILE A 188 -3.48 3.25 10.13
CA ILE A 188 -3.61 1.84 10.44
C ILE A 188 -2.86 1.59 11.73
N ARG A 189 -3.52 0.91 12.68
CA ARG A 189 -2.95 0.57 13.99
C ARG A 189 -3.05 -0.92 14.23
N GLY A 190 -1.94 -1.52 14.64
CA GLY A 190 -1.87 -2.93 14.98
C GLY A 190 -2.15 -3.21 16.45
N ALA A 191 -1.64 -4.34 16.93
CA ALA A 191 -1.70 -4.72 18.34
C ALA A 191 -1.13 -3.62 19.27
N ALA A 192 -1.69 -3.52 20.48
CA ALA A 192 -1.36 -2.49 21.47
C ALA A 192 -1.50 -1.03 20.99
N GLY A 193 -2.15 -0.78 19.84
CA GLY A 193 -2.34 0.56 19.27
C GLY A 193 -1.12 1.13 18.55
N ARG A 194 -0.08 0.31 18.31
CA ARG A 194 1.13 0.71 17.56
C ARG A 194 0.75 1.17 16.15
N LEU A 195 1.31 2.29 15.71
CA LEU A 195 1.12 2.78 14.35
C LEU A 195 1.79 1.81 13.37
N VAL A 196 1.03 1.40 12.35
CA VAL A 196 1.50 0.55 11.25
C VAL A 196 1.86 1.42 10.06
N ARG A 197 0.92 2.30 9.67
CA ARG A 197 1.08 3.22 8.55
C ARG A 197 0.14 4.40 8.70
N ARG A 198 0.56 5.56 8.19
CA ARG A 198 -0.27 6.77 8.16
C ARG A 198 -0.32 7.36 6.76
N PHE A 199 -1.53 7.69 6.32
CA PHE A 199 -1.80 8.35 5.04
C PHE A 199 -2.43 9.73 5.28
N SER A 200 -2.19 10.65 4.35
CA SER A 200 -2.70 12.02 4.39
C SER A 200 -3.37 12.37 3.07
N SER A 201 -4.33 13.30 3.12
CA SER A 201 -4.88 13.93 1.90
C SER A 201 -4.05 15.13 1.44
N GLU A 202 -2.97 15.46 2.15
CA GLU A 202 -2.02 16.46 1.67
C GLU A 202 -1.35 15.96 0.38
N PRO A 203 -1.11 16.86 -0.59
CA PRO A 203 -0.40 16.47 -1.80
C PRO A 203 0.94 15.83 -1.43
N PRO A 204 1.21 14.61 -1.93
CA PRO A 204 2.50 13.99 -1.69
C PRO A 204 3.61 14.87 -2.29
N PRO A 205 4.84 14.82 -1.72
CA PRO A 205 5.97 15.56 -2.28
C PRO A 205 6.15 15.24 -3.77
N PRO A 206 6.62 16.21 -4.59
CA PRO A 206 6.90 15.95 -5.98
C PRO A 206 7.84 14.77 -6.14
N ASP A 207 7.52 13.90 -7.09
CA ASP A 207 8.38 12.79 -7.47
C ASP A 207 9.70 13.34 -8.04
N LYS A 208 10.80 13.11 -7.32
CA LYS A 208 12.15 13.51 -7.72
C LYS A 208 12.97 12.34 -8.28
N THR A 209 12.36 11.16 -8.42
CA THR A 209 13.08 10.00 -8.95
C THR A 209 13.48 10.27 -10.39
N ILE A 210 14.76 10.07 -10.71
CA ILE A 210 15.21 10.02 -12.10
C ILE A 210 14.69 8.69 -12.65
N LYS A 211 14.00 8.75 -13.79
CA LYS A 211 13.26 7.62 -14.35
C LYS A 211 14.03 7.03 -15.52
N ASN A 212 14.17 5.71 -15.54
CA ASN A 212 14.68 4.97 -16.70
C ASN A 212 13.57 4.19 -17.44
N VAL A 213 12.32 4.29 -16.98
CA VAL A 213 11.12 3.71 -17.59
C VAL A 213 10.00 4.75 -17.74
N PRO A 214 9.00 4.49 -18.61
CA PRO A 214 7.87 5.40 -18.80
C PRO A 214 7.03 5.66 -17.55
N ASP A 215 6.43 6.85 -17.46
CA ASP A 215 5.61 7.27 -16.31
C ASP A 215 4.40 6.37 -16.03
N TYR A 216 3.84 5.75 -17.07
CA TYR A 216 2.66 4.90 -16.94
C TYR A 216 2.94 3.57 -16.23
N TRP A 217 4.21 3.25 -15.94
CA TRP A 217 4.56 2.07 -15.15
C TRP A 217 4.31 2.32 -13.67
N PHE A 218 4.73 3.48 -13.17
CA PHE A 218 4.76 3.72 -11.73
C PHE A 218 3.38 3.88 -11.09
N ALA A 219 3.26 3.34 -9.89
CA ALA A 219 2.15 3.62 -8.99
C ALA A 219 1.95 5.14 -8.79
N PRO A 220 0.69 5.61 -8.68
CA PRO A 220 0.42 6.98 -8.29
C PRO A 220 0.97 7.25 -6.89
N LEU A 221 1.37 8.49 -6.63
CA LEU A 221 1.77 8.87 -5.27
C LEU A 221 0.58 8.72 -4.32
N VAL A 222 0.82 8.05 -3.18
CA VAL A 222 -0.23 7.64 -2.26
C VAL A 222 -0.79 8.85 -1.51
N GLY A 223 -2.10 9.08 -1.63
CA GLY A 223 -2.85 10.08 -0.87
C GLY A 223 -4.32 9.69 -0.75
N ILE A 224 -4.98 10.09 0.35
CA ILE A 224 -6.39 9.74 0.56
C ILE A 224 -7.31 10.83 -0.02
N PRO A 225 -8.38 10.46 -0.76
CA PRO A 225 -9.30 11.43 -1.36
C PRO A 225 -10.15 12.16 -0.32
N LYS A 226 -10.44 13.44 -0.53
CA LYS A 226 -11.26 14.24 0.40
C LYS A 226 -12.52 14.81 -0.25
N ASN A 227 -13.10 14.03 -1.17
CA ASN A 227 -14.25 14.42 -1.99
C ASN A 227 -15.56 14.31 -1.20
N ALA A 228 -16.60 15.02 -1.63
CA ALA A 228 -17.95 14.76 -1.11
C ALA A 228 -18.44 13.38 -1.57
N GLY A 229 -19.25 12.73 -0.73
CA GLY A 229 -19.79 11.40 -0.97
C GLY A 229 -18.90 10.29 -0.44
N LEU A 230 -19.05 9.10 -1.02
CA LEU A 230 -18.27 7.92 -0.67
C LEU A 230 -16.88 8.03 -1.30
N ASN A 231 -15.86 7.91 -0.46
CA ASN A 231 -14.46 7.87 -0.81
C ASN A 231 -13.95 6.43 -0.60
N ARG A 232 -13.03 6.02 -1.46
CA ARG A 232 -12.38 4.70 -1.43
C ARG A 232 -10.87 4.89 -1.38
N PHE A 233 -10.21 4.12 -0.53
CA PHE A 233 -8.75 4.05 -0.43
C PHE A 233 -8.34 2.59 -0.24
N VAL A 234 -7.18 2.19 -0.77
CA VAL A 234 -6.66 0.83 -0.63
C VAL A 234 -5.34 0.91 0.11
N TRP A 235 -5.24 0.17 1.22
CA TRP A 235 -3.97 -0.07 1.90
C TRP A 235 -3.43 -1.42 1.46
N ASP A 236 -2.28 -1.39 0.79
CA ASP A 236 -1.49 -2.55 0.29
C ASP A 236 -0.98 -3.52 1.38
N LEU A 237 -1.44 -3.38 2.62
CA LEU A 237 -1.02 -4.16 3.80
C LEU A 237 0.45 -4.02 4.21
N HIS A 238 1.25 -3.15 3.57
CA HIS A 238 2.63 -2.92 3.94
C HIS A 238 2.74 -1.80 4.98
N TYR A 239 3.74 -1.89 5.87
CA TYR A 239 4.14 -0.76 6.71
C TYR A 239 4.85 0.30 5.85
N ASP A 240 5.30 1.40 6.47
CA ASP A 240 6.07 2.42 5.76
C ASP A 240 7.39 1.84 5.21
N PRO A 241 7.70 2.07 3.92
CA PRO A 241 8.96 1.60 3.35
C PRO A 241 10.16 2.24 4.08
N PRO A 242 11.24 1.48 4.33
CA PRO A 242 12.47 2.05 4.87
C PRO A 242 13.16 2.92 3.81
N PRO A 243 13.97 3.92 4.22
CA PRO A 243 14.80 4.62 3.26
C PRO A 243 15.89 3.67 2.73
N THR A 244 16.04 3.63 1.41
CA THR A 244 17.01 2.78 0.71
C THR A 244 17.90 3.61 -0.20
N LEU A 245 19.14 3.15 -0.37
CA LEU A 245 20.01 3.67 -1.42
C LEU A 245 19.59 3.05 -2.76
N GLN A 246 19.64 3.85 -3.82
CA GLN A 246 19.39 3.33 -5.17
C GLN A 246 20.62 2.59 -5.67
N TYR A 247 20.41 1.41 -6.26
CA TYR A 247 21.47 0.60 -6.85
C TYR A 247 21.00 -0.09 -8.12
N SER A 248 21.95 -0.39 -9.02
CA SER A 248 21.67 -1.09 -10.27
C SER A 248 21.53 -2.59 -10.05
N TYR A 249 21.09 -3.28 -11.10
CA TYR A 249 21.13 -4.75 -11.17
C TYR A 249 22.51 -5.31 -10.79
N PHE A 250 23.58 -4.66 -11.25
CA PHE A 250 24.97 -5.06 -10.94
C PHE A 250 25.46 -4.58 -9.57
N GLY A 251 24.63 -3.85 -8.82
CA GLY A 251 24.90 -3.44 -7.46
C GLY A 251 25.71 -2.15 -7.32
N ASN A 252 25.84 -1.36 -8.39
CA ASN A 252 26.45 -0.03 -8.33
C ASN A 252 25.44 1.00 -7.84
N THR A 253 25.85 1.95 -7.01
CA THR A 253 24.97 3.05 -6.57
C THR A 253 24.48 3.87 -7.76
N LEU A 254 23.20 4.21 -7.77
CA LEU A 254 22.54 4.96 -8.83
C LEU A 254 22.01 6.30 -8.32
N ASN A 255 21.74 7.19 -9.27
CA ASN A 255 20.96 8.41 -9.06
C ASN A 255 19.55 8.33 -9.68
N PHE A 256 19.18 7.15 -10.20
CA PHE A 256 17.89 6.85 -10.81
C PHE A 256 17.32 5.54 -10.25
N VAL A 257 16.00 5.38 -10.38
CA VAL A 257 15.32 4.13 -10.00
C VAL A 257 15.52 3.10 -11.10
N GLU A 258 16.09 1.96 -10.75
CA GLU A 258 16.27 0.82 -11.65
C GLU A 258 15.00 -0.03 -11.74
N TYR A 259 14.59 -0.44 -12.94
CA TYR A 259 13.37 -1.24 -13.17
C TYR A 259 13.62 -2.76 -13.12
N THR A 260 14.88 -3.19 -13.13
CA THR A 260 15.27 -4.61 -13.19
C THR A 260 15.27 -5.30 -11.83
N LEU A 261 14.76 -4.64 -10.79
CA LEU A 261 14.62 -5.20 -9.45
C LEU A 261 13.18 -5.68 -9.28
N SER A 262 13.02 -6.88 -8.73
CA SER A 262 11.77 -7.62 -8.67
C SER A 262 10.62 -6.82 -8.06
N GLY A 263 9.44 -6.85 -8.72
CA GLY A 263 8.27 -6.04 -8.37
C GLY A 263 8.11 -4.75 -9.19
N HIS A 264 9.04 -4.44 -10.10
CA HIS A 264 9.12 -3.12 -10.75
C HIS A 264 8.48 -2.98 -12.15
N ALA A 265 7.59 -3.88 -12.54
CA ALA A 265 7.17 -3.98 -13.93
C ALA A 265 5.65 -4.18 -14.14
N ILE A 266 4.82 -3.64 -13.25
CA ILE A 266 3.36 -3.68 -13.38
C ILE A 266 2.87 -2.30 -13.81
N ALA A 267 2.26 -2.22 -14.99
CA ALA A 267 1.76 -0.95 -15.51
C ALA A 267 0.74 -0.30 -14.57
N GLY A 268 1.07 0.89 -14.07
CA GLY A 268 0.26 1.67 -13.14
C GLY A 268 0.47 1.32 -11.66
N ASP A 269 1.25 0.29 -11.36
CA ASP A 269 1.46 -0.24 -10.00
C ASP A 269 2.94 -0.49 -9.65
N THR A 270 3.90 -0.19 -10.55
CA THR A 270 5.34 -0.31 -10.26
C THR A 270 5.71 0.55 -9.03
N PRO A 271 6.29 -0.05 -7.97
CA PRO A 271 6.78 0.65 -6.80
C PRO A 271 7.83 1.71 -7.14
N ARG A 272 7.87 2.75 -6.31
CA ARG A 272 8.86 3.83 -6.42
C ARG A 272 10.06 3.61 -5.50
N GLU A 273 9.88 2.76 -4.50
CA GLU A 273 10.90 2.37 -3.53
C GLU A 273 11.32 0.92 -3.80
N GLN A 274 12.60 0.61 -3.53
CA GLN A 274 13.17 -0.74 -3.73
C GLN A 274 12.57 -1.79 -2.79
N THR A 275 12.02 -1.35 -1.66
CA THR A 275 11.36 -2.20 -0.67
C THR A 275 10.07 -1.53 -0.25
N LEU A 276 8.96 -2.27 -0.20
CA LEU A 276 7.63 -1.73 0.11
C LEU A 276 7.34 -1.55 1.60
N GLY A 277 8.22 -2.03 2.49
CA GLY A 277 7.89 -2.24 3.90
C GLY A 277 7.71 -3.73 4.21
N PRO A 278 7.58 -4.17 5.47
CA PRO A 278 7.19 -5.53 5.81
C PRO A 278 5.68 -5.67 5.60
N LEU A 279 5.26 -6.82 5.10
CA LEU A 279 3.84 -7.11 4.89
C LEU A 279 3.16 -7.45 6.23
N ALA A 280 2.00 -6.85 6.51
CA ALA A 280 1.24 -7.09 7.73
C ALA A 280 0.81 -8.55 7.89
N VAL A 281 1.07 -9.14 9.06
CA VAL A 281 0.68 -10.52 9.36
C VAL A 281 -0.83 -10.65 9.61
N PRO A 282 -1.43 -11.84 9.37
CA PRO A 282 -2.83 -12.08 9.71
C PRO A 282 -3.11 -11.75 11.18
N GLY A 283 -4.26 -11.12 11.45
CA GLY A 283 -4.63 -10.64 12.77
C GLY A 283 -5.58 -9.45 12.75
N GLU A 284 -5.77 -8.87 13.95
CA GLU A 284 -6.70 -7.76 14.18
C GLU A 284 -5.96 -6.41 14.16
N TYR A 285 -6.48 -5.49 13.36
CA TYR A 285 -6.00 -4.12 13.19
C TYR A 285 -7.15 -3.14 13.40
N LYS A 286 -6.82 -1.85 13.45
CA LYS A 286 -7.78 -0.75 13.50
C LYS A 286 -7.46 0.27 12.42
N VAL A 287 -8.49 0.73 11.76
CA VAL A 287 -8.44 1.87 10.86
C VAL A 287 -8.98 3.08 11.61
N VAL A 288 -8.20 4.16 11.64
CA VAL A 288 -8.56 5.43 12.29
C VAL A 288 -8.57 6.54 11.25
N LEU A 289 -9.77 7.04 10.92
CA LEU A 289 -9.94 8.22 10.07
C LEU A 289 -10.07 9.46 10.95
N THR A 290 -9.26 10.47 10.67
CA THR A 290 -9.32 11.78 11.34
C THR A 290 -9.77 12.86 10.35
N VAL A 291 -10.87 13.54 10.65
CA VAL A 291 -11.46 14.64 9.87
C VAL A 291 -11.71 15.82 10.79
N GLY A 292 -10.84 16.85 10.74
CA GLY A 292 -10.83 17.91 11.75
C GLY A 292 -10.62 17.31 13.15
N ASP A 293 -11.51 17.62 14.08
CA ASP A 293 -11.48 17.09 15.46
C ASP A 293 -12.12 15.70 15.59
N GLN A 294 -12.80 15.21 14.55
CA GLN A 294 -13.51 13.93 14.59
C GLN A 294 -12.54 12.79 14.30
N LYS A 295 -12.41 11.85 15.25
CA LYS A 295 -11.72 10.58 15.08
C LYS A 295 -12.74 9.44 14.99
N LEU A 296 -12.72 8.73 13.87
CA LEU A 296 -13.57 7.60 13.57
C LEU A 296 -12.73 6.34 13.53
N THR A 297 -13.15 5.27 14.21
CA THR A 297 -12.37 4.03 14.30
C THR A 297 -13.21 2.83 13.93
N GLN A 298 -12.64 1.93 13.12
CA GLN A 298 -13.24 0.65 12.76
C GLN A 298 -12.21 -0.48 12.90
N PRO A 299 -12.63 -1.71 13.27
CA PRO A 299 -11.76 -2.87 13.22
C PRO A 299 -11.51 -3.29 11.78
N LEU A 300 -10.33 -3.86 11.53
CA LEU A 300 -9.92 -4.46 10.26
C LEU A 300 -9.27 -5.81 10.57
N ALA A 301 -9.83 -6.90 10.06
CA ALA A 301 -9.24 -8.22 10.17
C ALA A 301 -8.46 -8.54 8.89
N ILE A 302 -7.25 -9.07 9.05
CA ILE A 302 -6.43 -9.62 7.97
C ILE A 302 -6.37 -11.14 8.15
N THR A 303 -6.69 -11.90 7.09
CA THR A 303 -6.55 -13.36 7.08
C THR A 303 -5.50 -13.82 6.08
N LEU A 304 -4.94 -15.00 6.32
CA LEU A 304 -4.05 -15.65 5.35
C LEU A 304 -4.84 -16.03 4.09
N ASP A 305 -4.19 -15.96 2.92
CA ASP A 305 -4.72 -16.57 1.70
C ASP A 305 -5.00 -18.06 1.92
N PRO A 306 -6.24 -18.55 1.67
CA PRO A 306 -6.61 -19.95 1.91
C PRO A 306 -5.83 -20.96 1.06
N ARG A 307 -5.09 -20.53 0.04
CA ARG A 307 -4.21 -21.37 -0.79
C ARG A 307 -2.84 -21.59 -0.15
N VAL A 308 -2.45 -20.71 0.77
CA VAL A 308 -1.15 -20.72 1.45
C VAL A 308 -1.25 -21.52 2.74
N HIS A 309 -0.27 -22.40 2.98
CA HIS A 309 -0.23 -23.28 4.14
C HIS A 309 1.05 -23.01 4.94
N VAL A 310 1.00 -22.04 5.84
CA VAL A 310 2.11 -21.63 6.72
C VAL A 310 1.58 -21.35 8.12
N SER A 311 2.41 -21.54 9.15
CA SER A 311 1.99 -21.25 10.52
C SER A 311 2.02 -19.75 10.81
N GLN A 312 1.17 -19.29 11.73
CA GLN A 312 1.22 -17.90 12.20
C GLN A 312 2.60 -17.57 12.80
N ALA A 313 3.22 -18.51 13.51
CA ALA A 313 4.54 -18.33 14.10
C ALA A 313 5.64 -18.10 13.05
N ASP A 314 5.57 -18.76 11.89
CA ASP A 314 6.51 -18.55 10.80
C ASP A 314 6.30 -17.19 10.12
N LEU A 315 5.05 -16.73 9.99
CA LEU A 315 4.72 -15.40 9.48
C LEU A 315 5.17 -14.29 10.44
N ASP A 316 4.96 -14.48 11.74
CA ASP A 316 5.42 -13.56 12.77
C ASP A 316 6.97 -13.48 12.76
N TRP A 317 7.64 -14.62 12.63
CA TRP A 317 9.10 -14.67 12.51
C TRP A 317 9.61 -14.02 11.21
N GLN A 318 8.92 -14.21 10.09
CA GLN A 318 9.21 -13.51 8.84
C GLN A 318 9.10 -11.99 9.05
N PHE A 319 7.98 -11.53 9.60
CA PHE A 319 7.72 -10.12 9.87
C PHE A 319 8.78 -9.50 10.79
N GLU A 320 9.10 -10.14 11.92
CA GLU A 320 10.15 -9.69 12.84
C GLU A 320 11.52 -9.62 12.16
N THR A 321 11.81 -10.59 11.29
CA THR A 321 13.06 -10.63 10.51
C THR A 321 13.11 -9.46 9.52
N THR A 322 12.04 -9.18 8.79
CA THR A 322 11.98 -8.04 7.86
C THR A 322 12.08 -6.72 8.61
N MET A 323 11.34 -6.54 9.72
CA MET A 323 11.46 -5.36 10.60
C MET A 323 12.91 -5.08 11.02
N LYS A 324 13.67 -6.12 11.37
CA LYS A 324 15.08 -6.03 11.72
C LYS A 324 15.96 -5.60 10.54
N ILE A 325 15.69 -6.11 9.34
CA ILE A 325 16.40 -5.70 8.12
C ILE A 325 16.16 -4.20 7.85
N GLU A 326 14.92 -3.74 7.99
CA GLU A 326 14.56 -2.34 7.77
C GLU A 326 15.23 -1.37 8.76
N ALA A 327 15.37 -1.79 10.02
CA ALA A 327 16.18 -1.08 11.01
C ALA A 327 17.63 -0.87 10.53
N GLY A 328 18.21 -1.93 9.95
CA GLY A 328 19.53 -1.91 9.35
C GLY A 328 19.61 -1.01 8.13
N LEU A 329 18.62 -1.09 7.22
CA LEU A 329 18.51 -0.24 6.03
C LEU A 329 18.49 1.24 6.41
N LYS A 330 17.64 1.62 7.37
CA LYS A 330 17.55 3.00 7.84
C LYS A 330 18.88 3.49 8.40
N SER A 331 19.50 2.71 9.28
CA SER A 331 20.75 3.09 9.95
C SER A 331 21.91 3.21 8.96
N SER A 332 21.94 2.33 7.96
CA SER A 332 22.90 2.39 6.86
C SER A 332 22.65 3.62 5.97
N TYR A 333 21.40 3.90 5.61
CA TYR A 333 21.03 5.07 4.81
C TYR A 333 21.41 6.39 5.48
N ASP A 334 21.09 6.52 6.78
CA ASP A 334 21.41 7.71 7.58
C ASP A 334 22.93 7.94 7.59
N ALA A 335 23.72 6.90 7.92
CA ALA A 335 25.17 7.00 7.97
C ALA A 335 25.80 7.27 6.59
N PHE A 336 25.29 6.65 5.53
CA PHE A 336 25.73 6.94 4.16
C PHE A 336 25.45 8.39 3.77
N SER A 337 24.28 8.92 4.13
CA SER A 337 23.90 10.31 3.86
C SER A 337 24.80 11.30 4.60
N GLU A 338 25.18 11.00 5.83
CA GLU A 338 26.15 11.79 6.60
C GLU A 338 27.56 11.75 5.99
N LEU A 339 28.02 10.58 5.55
CA LEU A 339 29.31 10.41 4.87
C LEU A 339 29.35 11.16 3.53
N ALA A 340 28.27 11.09 2.74
CA ALA A 340 28.14 11.83 1.49
C ALA A 340 28.18 13.36 1.73
N ALA A 341 27.54 13.84 2.80
CA ALA A 341 27.62 15.24 3.19
C ALA A 341 29.05 15.64 3.62
N LEU A 342 29.75 14.77 4.37
CA LEU A 342 31.15 14.97 4.73
C LEU A 342 32.05 15.04 3.50
N HIS A 343 31.89 14.15 2.53
CA HIS A 343 32.66 14.15 1.27
C HIS A 343 32.51 15.47 0.50
N LYS A 344 31.30 16.04 0.48
CA LYS A 344 31.06 17.35 -0.13
C LYS A 344 31.85 18.45 0.60
N GLU A 345 31.83 18.46 1.92
CA GLU A 345 32.57 19.45 2.71
C GLU A 345 34.09 19.28 2.57
N ILE A 346 34.59 18.03 2.57
CA ILE A 346 35.99 17.68 2.30
C ILE A 346 36.43 18.25 0.95
N THR A 347 35.64 18.04 -0.10
CA THR A 347 35.92 18.56 -1.44
C THR A 347 36.09 20.08 -1.44
N GLU A 348 35.21 20.80 -0.76
CA GLU A 348 35.30 22.26 -0.64
C GLU A 348 36.52 22.71 0.17
N ARG A 349 36.93 21.97 1.21
CA ARG A 349 38.14 22.29 1.99
C ARG A 349 39.42 22.01 1.19
N LYS A 350 39.46 20.91 0.42
CA LYS A 350 40.60 20.60 -0.48
C LYS A 350 40.83 21.73 -1.50
N LYS A 351 39.76 22.27 -2.09
CA LYS A 351 39.85 23.43 -3.01
C LYS A 351 40.48 24.66 -2.35
N LYS A 352 40.11 24.96 -1.10
CA LYS A 352 40.66 26.10 -0.34
C LYS A 352 42.14 25.92 0.04
N LEU A 353 42.54 24.69 0.36
CA LEU A 353 43.94 24.38 0.71
C LEU A 353 44.86 24.34 -0.52
N ALA A 354 44.33 24.08 -1.71
CA ALA A 354 45.13 23.92 -2.93
C ALA A 354 45.97 25.16 -3.30
N SER A 355 45.56 26.36 -2.87
CA SER A 355 46.32 27.60 -3.07
C SER A 355 47.40 27.87 -2.03
N ASP A 356 47.46 27.11 -0.94
CA ASP A 356 48.40 27.31 0.15
C ASP A 356 49.46 26.20 0.19
N ALA A 357 50.64 26.49 -0.36
CA ALA A 357 51.77 25.57 -0.38
C ALA A 357 52.30 25.18 1.02
N GLN A 358 51.97 25.95 2.07
CA GLN A 358 52.36 25.65 3.45
C GLN A 358 51.37 24.74 4.18
N ALA A 359 50.21 24.43 3.59
CA ALA A 359 49.13 23.66 4.21
C ALA A 359 49.18 22.16 3.93
N LYS A 360 50.39 21.62 3.66
CA LYS A 360 50.59 20.19 3.33
C LYS A 360 50.08 19.26 4.43
N ASP A 361 50.32 19.58 5.69
CA ASP A 361 49.89 18.78 6.86
C ASP A 361 48.36 18.71 6.99
N ALA A 362 47.64 19.80 6.68
CA ALA A 362 46.18 19.85 6.64
C ALA A 362 45.62 19.11 5.40
N ALA A 363 46.26 19.26 4.25
CA ALA A 363 45.88 18.56 3.02
C ALA A 363 46.05 17.04 3.15
N ASP A 364 47.17 16.58 3.71
CA ASP A 364 47.42 15.16 4.00
C ASP A 364 46.41 14.63 5.03
N ALA A 365 46.09 15.41 6.08
CA ALA A 365 45.08 15.01 7.08
C ALA A 365 43.68 14.85 6.49
N ILE A 366 43.27 15.76 5.61
CA ILE A 366 41.99 15.64 4.91
C ILE A 366 41.97 14.43 4.00
N ARG A 367 43.06 14.17 3.26
CA ARG A 367 43.14 13.00 2.38
C ARG A 367 43.04 11.70 3.19
N ASP A 368 43.71 11.62 4.32
CA ASP A 368 43.66 10.44 5.18
C ASP A 368 42.29 10.25 5.84
N LEU A 369 41.57 11.35 6.12
CA LEU A 369 40.18 11.33 6.59
C LEU A 369 39.22 10.86 5.48
N GLU A 370 39.37 11.38 4.27
CA GLU A 370 38.60 11.01 3.08
C GLU A 370 38.78 9.50 2.80
N MET A 371 40.01 8.99 2.82
CA MET A 371 40.28 7.57 2.64
C MET A 371 39.63 6.68 3.72
N GLN A 372 39.58 7.13 4.98
CA GLN A 372 38.87 6.41 6.04
C GLN A 372 37.35 6.47 5.83
N ALA A 373 36.82 7.62 5.41
CA ALA A 373 35.40 7.79 5.10
C ALA A 373 34.98 6.91 3.91
N ASP A 374 35.77 6.87 2.84
CA ASP A 374 35.58 5.98 1.68
C ASP A 374 35.60 4.49 2.09
N ALA A 375 36.53 4.10 2.96
CA ALA A 375 36.63 2.72 3.46
C ALA A 375 35.41 2.31 4.30
N ILE A 376 34.78 3.24 5.01
CA ILE A 376 33.54 3.01 5.77
C ILE A 376 32.33 2.99 4.82
N GLN A 377 32.27 3.94 3.87
CA GLN A 377 31.13 4.13 2.99
C GLN A 377 31.01 2.99 1.96
N ASP A 378 32.10 2.68 1.26
CA ASP A 378 32.10 1.77 0.11
C ASP A 378 32.77 0.43 0.45
N GLY A 379 33.79 0.45 1.31
CA GLY A 379 34.52 -0.74 1.73
C GLY A 379 35.26 -1.43 0.58
N SER A 380 35.24 -2.76 0.58
CA SER A 380 35.89 -3.58 -0.46
C SER A 380 35.02 -4.78 -0.81
N PRO A 381 35.29 -5.48 -1.94
CA PRO A 381 34.54 -6.69 -2.29
C PRO A 381 34.55 -7.79 -1.22
N ALA A 382 35.60 -7.86 -0.39
CA ALA A 382 35.73 -8.84 0.69
C ALA A 382 35.20 -8.35 2.06
N SER A 383 34.97 -7.03 2.20
CA SER A 383 34.42 -6.41 3.40
C SER A 383 33.58 -5.22 2.95
N PRO A 384 32.30 -5.44 2.59
CA PRO A 384 31.44 -4.41 2.03
C PRO A 384 31.23 -3.25 3.03
N GLY A 385 31.29 -2.01 2.55
CA GLY A 385 31.00 -0.82 3.36
C GLY A 385 29.50 -0.59 3.59
N ILE A 386 29.15 0.50 4.24
CA ILE A 386 27.76 0.86 4.59
C ILE A 386 26.84 0.89 3.36
N GLY A 387 27.30 1.43 2.23
CA GLY A 387 26.52 1.53 1.00
C GLY A 387 26.18 0.16 0.40
N PRO A 388 27.18 -0.69 0.08
CA PRO A 388 26.95 -2.07 -0.33
C PRO A 388 26.12 -2.89 0.67
N ILE A 389 26.31 -2.69 1.98
CA ILE A 389 25.48 -3.34 2.99
C ILE A 389 24.00 -2.91 2.88
N ASN A 390 23.70 -1.65 2.58
CA ASN A 390 22.34 -1.19 2.33
C ASN A 390 21.68 -2.00 1.21
N ARG A 391 22.37 -2.11 0.07
CA ARG A 391 21.94 -2.90 -1.08
C ARG A 391 21.70 -4.35 -0.69
N ASP A 392 22.65 -4.95 0.02
CA ASP A 392 22.57 -6.37 0.36
C ASP A 392 21.42 -6.65 1.33
N LEU A 393 21.19 -5.78 2.31
CA LEU A 393 20.02 -5.83 3.18
C LEU A 393 18.71 -5.70 2.38
N ALA A 394 18.63 -4.77 1.42
CA ALA A 394 17.42 -4.60 0.60
C ALA A 394 17.13 -5.83 -0.27
N ARG A 395 18.16 -6.45 -0.86
CA ARG A 395 18.04 -7.72 -1.60
C ARG A 395 17.59 -8.87 -0.70
N VAL A 396 18.10 -8.94 0.52
CA VAL A 396 17.68 -9.98 1.47
C VAL A 396 16.27 -9.74 1.98
N ALA A 397 15.84 -8.49 2.20
CA ALA A 397 14.44 -8.16 2.50
C ALA A 397 13.52 -8.68 1.39
N PHE A 398 13.87 -8.41 0.12
CA PHE A 398 13.12 -8.93 -1.02
C PHE A 398 13.06 -10.47 -1.02
N MET A 399 14.18 -11.16 -0.79
CA MET A 399 14.20 -12.62 -0.72
C MET A 399 13.32 -13.16 0.41
N VAL A 400 13.38 -12.53 1.59
CA VAL A 400 12.53 -12.90 2.73
C VAL A 400 11.06 -12.67 2.41
N GLU A 401 10.70 -11.57 1.74
CA GLU A 401 9.32 -11.21 1.39
C GLU A 401 8.82 -11.83 0.07
N SER A 402 9.60 -12.66 -0.61
CA SER A 402 9.21 -13.25 -1.91
C SER A 402 8.08 -14.29 -1.81
N GLY A 403 7.78 -14.78 -0.61
CA GLY A 403 6.74 -15.79 -0.35
C GLY A 403 6.35 -15.81 1.12
N ASP A 404 5.23 -16.44 1.46
CA ASP A 404 4.83 -16.64 2.86
C ASP A 404 5.48 -17.90 3.41
N ALA A 405 6.59 -17.72 4.13
CA ALA A 405 7.37 -18.81 4.72
C ALA A 405 8.28 -18.30 5.84
N ALA A 406 8.75 -19.22 6.68
CA ALA A 406 9.83 -18.97 7.61
C ALA A 406 11.11 -18.49 6.88
N PRO A 407 11.86 -17.50 7.41
CA PRO A 407 13.15 -17.09 6.86
C PRO A 407 14.14 -18.24 6.72
N SER A 408 14.68 -18.43 5.51
CA SER A 408 15.64 -19.51 5.24
C SER A 408 16.95 -19.34 6.01
N GLY A 409 17.67 -20.44 6.27
CA GLY A 409 18.98 -20.37 6.93
C GLY A 409 20.02 -19.54 6.15
N ALA A 410 19.92 -19.52 4.82
CA ALA A 410 20.74 -18.66 3.96
C ALA A 410 20.40 -17.18 4.16
N ALA A 411 19.11 -16.82 4.21
CA ALA A 411 18.67 -15.46 4.51
C ALA A 411 19.18 -15.01 5.89
N GLN A 412 18.99 -15.83 6.92
CA GLN A 412 19.46 -15.52 8.28
C GLN A 412 20.97 -15.31 8.35
N SER A 413 21.74 -16.12 7.61
CA SER A 413 23.20 -16.00 7.55
C SER A 413 23.62 -14.68 6.90
N ALA A 414 22.99 -14.33 5.77
CA ALA A 414 23.24 -13.07 5.06
C ALA A 414 22.88 -11.85 5.93
N ILE A 415 21.73 -11.87 6.61
CA ILE A 415 21.32 -10.80 7.54
C ILE A 415 22.36 -10.64 8.64
N LYS A 416 22.80 -11.75 9.26
CA LYS A 416 23.79 -11.72 10.33
C LYS A 416 25.11 -11.12 9.85
N GLU A 417 25.59 -11.50 8.67
CA GLU A 417 26.80 -10.97 8.08
C GLU A 417 26.70 -9.46 7.82
N SER A 418 25.65 -9.02 7.10
CA SER A 418 25.39 -7.62 6.82
C SER A 418 25.24 -6.78 8.09
N CYS A 419 24.51 -7.27 9.09
CA CYS A 419 24.32 -6.57 10.36
C CYS A 419 25.60 -6.47 11.20
N ASN A 420 26.46 -7.49 11.19
CA ASN A 420 27.76 -7.42 11.85
C ASN A 420 28.67 -6.40 11.16
N GLY A 421 28.71 -6.41 9.82
CA GLY A 421 29.44 -5.42 9.03
C GLY A 421 28.94 -4.00 9.30
N LEU A 422 27.62 -3.81 9.34
CA LEU A 422 27.01 -2.51 9.61
C LEU A 422 27.38 -2.02 11.01
N THR A 423 27.27 -2.88 12.02
CA THR A 423 27.61 -2.54 13.40
C THR A 423 29.07 -2.09 13.52
N LYS A 424 29.98 -2.80 12.85
CA LYS A 424 31.40 -2.44 12.77
C LYS A 424 31.58 -1.06 12.12
N HIS A 425 31.04 -0.84 10.93
CA HIS A 425 31.23 0.41 10.20
C HIS A 425 30.54 1.62 10.87
N LEU A 426 29.41 1.42 11.55
CA LEU A 426 28.80 2.46 12.38
C LEU A 426 29.69 2.83 13.58
N ALA A 427 30.40 1.87 14.17
CA ALA A 427 31.37 2.15 15.24
C ALA A 427 32.60 2.90 14.70
N GLU A 428 33.11 2.50 13.53
CA GLU A 428 34.21 3.20 12.84
C GLU A 428 33.80 4.63 12.45
N TRP A 429 32.57 4.83 11.98
CA TRP A 429 32.03 6.17 11.69
C TRP A 429 31.99 7.05 12.94
N ARG A 430 31.47 6.53 14.06
CA ARG A 430 31.48 7.24 15.35
C ARG A 430 32.90 7.57 15.82
N ALA A 431 33.85 6.65 15.64
CA ALA A 431 35.25 6.89 15.99
C ALA A 431 35.89 7.98 15.10
N LEU A 432 35.58 7.99 13.80
CA LEU A 432 36.04 9.01 12.86
C LEU A 432 35.50 10.39 13.29
N GLN A 433 34.22 10.49 13.64
CA GLN A 433 33.61 11.74 14.13
C GLN A 433 34.20 12.23 15.45
N THR A 434 34.46 11.34 16.41
CA THR A 434 34.88 11.71 17.77
C THR A 434 36.39 11.87 17.93
N HIS A 435 37.19 11.25 17.06
CA HIS A 435 38.65 11.26 17.17
C HIS A 435 39.35 11.87 15.95
N ALA A 436 39.02 11.42 14.73
CA ALA A 436 39.73 11.86 13.53
C ALA A 436 39.31 13.29 13.11
N LEU A 437 38.00 13.57 13.09
CA LEU A 437 37.47 14.86 12.64
C LEU A 437 38.00 16.05 13.48
N PRO A 438 38.05 15.99 14.82
CA PRO A 438 38.62 17.07 15.62
C PRO A 438 40.11 17.33 15.33
N VAL A 439 40.89 16.28 15.08
CA VAL A 439 42.31 16.40 14.72
C VAL A 439 42.48 17.10 13.37
N VAL A 440 41.65 16.77 12.38
CA VAL A 440 41.64 17.44 11.08
C VAL A 440 41.19 18.90 11.22
N ASN A 441 40.15 19.15 12.01
CA ASN A 441 39.64 20.50 12.26
C ASN A 441 40.68 21.42 12.92
N ALA A 442 41.44 20.91 13.89
CA ALA A 442 42.54 21.67 14.51
C ALA A 442 43.64 22.04 13.49
N ARG A 443 43.92 21.16 12.52
CA ARG A 443 44.86 21.47 11.42
C ARG A 443 44.28 22.50 10.46
N LEU A 444 43.00 22.43 10.13
CA LEU A 444 42.35 23.41 9.25
C LEU A 444 42.34 24.81 9.87
N GLU A 445 42.10 24.90 11.18
CA GLU A 445 42.08 26.16 11.91
C GLU A 445 43.41 26.91 11.82
N LYS A 446 44.55 26.20 11.88
CA LYS A 446 45.90 26.77 11.70
C LYS A 446 46.05 27.55 10.39
N TYR A 447 45.33 27.13 9.34
CA TYR A 447 45.32 27.75 8.01
C TYR A 447 44.07 28.62 7.76
N LYS A 448 43.31 28.96 8.81
CA LYS A 448 42.09 29.78 8.74
C LYS A 448 41.02 29.19 7.80
N VAL A 449 41.03 27.87 7.62
CA VAL A 449 40.01 27.15 6.86
C VAL A 449 38.91 26.72 7.83
N ALA A 450 37.65 26.95 7.45
CA ALA A 450 36.51 26.59 8.29
C ALA A 450 36.49 25.08 8.60
N PRO A 451 36.17 24.68 9.84
CA PRO A 451 36.14 23.28 10.24
C PRO A 451 35.11 22.50 9.40
N LEU A 452 35.35 21.20 9.27
CA LEU A 452 34.38 20.23 8.78
C LEU A 452 33.28 20.05 9.83
N PRO A 453 32.00 19.98 9.43
CA PRO A 453 30.91 19.81 10.37
C PRO A 453 30.96 18.44 11.03
N LEU A 454 30.68 18.38 12.33
CA LEU A 454 30.27 17.13 12.97
C LEU A 454 28.85 16.83 12.51
N ALA A 455 28.54 15.58 12.16
CA ALA A 455 27.15 15.22 11.94
C ALA A 455 26.39 15.44 13.26
N SER A 456 25.13 15.87 13.17
CA SER A 456 24.27 15.86 14.34
C SER A 456 24.20 14.42 14.85
N THR A 457 24.54 14.16 16.10
CA THR A 457 24.46 12.83 16.75
C THR A 457 23.01 12.32 16.90
N GLY A 458 22.09 12.78 16.06
CA GLY A 458 20.65 12.63 16.20
C GLY A 458 20.10 11.54 15.31
N THR A 459 20.16 10.29 15.76
CA THR A 459 18.96 9.45 15.61
C THR A 459 17.95 9.95 16.64
N ALA A 460 17.24 11.03 16.32
CA ALA A 460 16.04 11.38 17.05
C ALA A 460 15.05 10.23 16.82
N LYS A 461 14.99 9.29 17.78
CA LYS A 461 13.93 8.30 17.89
C LYS A 461 12.61 9.07 17.87
N THR A 462 11.86 8.97 16.78
CA THR A 462 10.43 9.21 16.88
C THR A 462 9.90 8.07 17.73
N ALA A 463 9.27 8.38 18.87
CA ALA A 463 8.76 7.37 19.81
C ALA A 463 7.75 6.38 19.18
N ASP A 464 7.33 6.64 17.94
CA ASP A 464 6.38 5.87 17.16
C ASP A 464 7.01 5.02 16.02
N ASP A 465 8.34 5.02 15.82
CA ASP A 465 8.96 4.14 14.80
C ASP A 465 9.09 2.70 15.34
N PRO A 466 8.39 1.72 14.76
CA PRO A 466 8.42 0.33 15.22
C PRO A 466 9.76 -0.38 14.98
N ARG A 467 10.71 0.21 14.22
CA ARG A 467 11.91 -0.47 13.68
C ARG A 467 13.12 -0.56 14.64
N GLY A 468 13.01 -0.20 15.92
CA GLY A 468 14.07 -0.47 16.91
C GLY A 468 15.44 0.15 16.60
N ASP A 469 16.50 -0.37 17.24
CA ASP A 469 17.90 0.03 16.96
C ASP A 469 18.49 -0.84 15.83
N ALA A 470 19.46 -0.33 15.08
CA ALA A 470 20.06 -0.98 13.90
C ALA A 470 20.28 -2.48 14.08
N CYS A 471 19.57 -3.31 13.31
CA CYS A 471 19.71 -4.77 13.37
C CYS A 471 19.53 -5.39 14.79
N GLN A 472 18.84 -4.73 15.71
CA GLN A 472 18.46 -5.29 17.01
C GLN A 472 17.03 -5.87 16.93
N PRO A 473 16.75 -6.92 17.73
CA PRO A 473 15.42 -7.52 17.81
C PRO A 473 14.36 -6.58 18.37
#